data_AF-A0A7S1QWZ0-F1
#
_entry.id   AF-A0A7S1QWZ0-F1
#
_cell.length_a   1.000
_cell.length_b   1.000
_cell.length_c   1.000
_cell.angle_alpha   90.00
_cell.angle_beta   90.00
_cell.angle_gamma   90.00
#
_symmetry.space_group_name_H-M   'P 1'
#
loop_
_entity.id
_entity.type
_entity.pdbx_description
1 polymer ?
#
loop_
_entity_poly.entity_id
_entity_poly.type
_entity_poly.pdbx_seq_one_letter_code
_entity_poly.pdbx_strand_id
1 'polypeptide(L)'
;MRSALKLATGKRRQKPTSKQDELPPSRDHPDADADLPARGAEHWEGAVPRTLDDPRLKALPYRSRRGELKVAVHWGQRKLLMSEIQVMLPPYADGFGKRYHIVYVGSAPGSHLPYLDGLFDRRHTWQLVDPGEFDPCVQGHPNIRVDNCFFDNAFAYRIAVERLARALPALAAVFEVAVADADAQCEAPRPWRQLATGDLDAARTSLAIPTMAEPELDLPVGLDLLRRAAADRAPLLFVSDVRSGTADMPNFSAHVVENMTAQATWARIIDPSCALLKYRLPYTTDSAVLDNYPRGDVLLPVWGPLTTTECRLATKAAFRWTAVDASAHERRMFFVNAVLRERIHFDHALAPHPELDNRFDSAAEIAIW
;
A
#
# COMPACT_ATOMS: atom_id res chain seq x y z
N MET A 1 -31.51 19.45 -60.05
CA MET A 1 -30.09 19.81 -59.93
C MET A 1 -29.53 19.13 -58.69
N ARG A 2 -29.06 17.88 -58.80
CA ARG A 2 -27.63 17.49 -58.86
C ARG A 2 -26.81 18.03 -57.67
N SER A 3 -26.54 17.22 -56.65
CA SER A 3 -25.32 16.38 -56.59
C SER A 3 -24.99 15.84 -55.18
N ALA A 4 -24.75 14.52 -55.14
CA ALA A 4 -23.72 13.79 -54.40
C ALA A 4 -23.57 13.94 -52.87
N LEU A 5 -24.11 12.96 -52.13
CA LEU A 5 -23.52 12.49 -50.88
C LEU A 5 -22.36 11.53 -51.23
N LYS A 6 -21.13 11.92 -50.91
CA LYS A 6 -19.96 11.02 -50.94
C LYS A 6 -19.87 10.26 -49.61
N LEU A 7 -19.94 8.93 -49.69
CA LEU A 7 -19.45 8.04 -48.63
C LEU A 7 -17.94 8.23 -48.47
N ALA A 8 -17.51 8.68 -47.30
CA ALA A 8 -16.11 8.62 -46.88
C ALA A 8 -15.96 7.50 -45.84
N THR A 9 -15.24 6.47 -46.23
CA THR A 9 -14.82 5.32 -45.43
C THR A 9 -13.86 5.77 -44.33
N GLY A 10 -14.34 5.83 -43.09
CA GLY A 10 -13.53 6.06 -41.90
C GLY A 10 -12.68 4.83 -41.59
N LYS A 11 -11.36 4.97 -41.75
CA LYS A 11 -10.33 4.00 -41.32
C LYS A 11 -10.51 3.66 -39.84
N ARG A 12 -10.89 2.41 -39.53
CA ARG A 12 -10.70 1.80 -38.20
C ARG A 12 -9.21 1.82 -37.87
N ARG A 13 -8.81 2.56 -36.83
CA ARG A 13 -7.48 2.41 -36.21
C ARG A 13 -7.39 1.00 -35.63
N GLN A 14 -6.55 0.17 -36.24
CA GLN A 14 -6.14 -1.11 -35.67
C GLN A 14 -5.33 -0.84 -34.40
N LYS A 15 -5.71 -1.50 -33.29
CA LYS A 15 -4.87 -1.61 -32.09
C LYS A 15 -3.62 -2.42 -32.47
N PRO A 16 -2.42 -2.04 -32.01
CA PRO A 16 -1.23 -2.84 -32.25
C PRO A 16 -1.36 -4.16 -31.50
N THR A 17 -1.31 -5.25 -32.26
CA THR A 17 -1.14 -6.62 -31.78
C THR A 17 0.14 -6.73 -30.98
N SER A 18 0.03 -7.26 -29.76
CA SER A 18 1.16 -7.65 -28.92
C SER A 18 2.10 -8.56 -29.71
N LYS A 19 3.36 -8.16 -29.84
CA LYS A 19 4.43 -9.02 -30.32
C LYS A 19 4.47 -10.26 -29.42
N GLN A 20 4.19 -11.41 -30.02
CA GLN A 20 4.53 -12.71 -29.47
C GLN A 20 6.06 -12.81 -29.49
N ASP A 21 6.67 -13.03 -28.34
CA ASP A 21 8.09 -13.36 -28.22
C ASP A 21 8.32 -14.73 -28.86
N GLU A 22 8.99 -14.76 -30.02
CA GLU A 22 9.57 -15.98 -30.59
C GLU A 22 10.77 -16.41 -29.73
N LEU A 23 10.62 -17.53 -29.02
CA LEU A 23 11.70 -18.23 -28.32
C LEU A 23 12.35 -19.27 -29.26
N PRO A 24 13.67 -19.52 -29.16
CA PRO A 24 14.37 -20.53 -29.96
C PRO A 24 14.02 -21.97 -29.49
N PRO A 25 14.21 -22.99 -30.35
CA PRO A 25 13.71 -24.34 -30.10
C PRO A 25 14.39 -24.99 -28.89
N SER A 26 13.57 -25.54 -28.00
CA SER A 26 13.98 -26.36 -26.85
C SER A 26 14.65 -27.65 -27.32
N ARG A 27 15.82 -27.95 -26.77
CA ARG A 27 16.43 -29.29 -26.83
C ARG A 27 15.73 -30.20 -25.83
N ASP A 28 15.37 -31.38 -26.31
CA ASP A 28 14.71 -32.47 -25.61
C ASP A 28 15.38 -32.83 -24.28
N HIS A 29 14.58 -32.96 -23.22
CA HIS A 29 14.86 -33.87 -22.12
C HIS A 29 13.54 -34.42 -21.52
N PRO A 30 13.57 -35.68 -21.05
CA PRO A 30 12.42 -36.58 -21.07
C PRO A 30 11.43 -36.36 -19.92
N ASP A 31 10.21 -36.84 -20.17
CA ASP A 31 9.06 -36.88 -19.27
C ASP A 31 9.43 -37.19 -17.82
N ALA A 32 9.20 -36.21 -16.95
CA ALA A 32 9.07 -36.39 -15.52
C ALA A 32 7.61 -36.16 -15.14
N ASP A 33 6.73 -37.02 -15.66
CA ASP A 33 5.40 -37.25 -15.09
C ASP A 33 5.61 -38.10 -13.82
N ALA A 34 5.88 -37.42 -12.71
CA ALA A 34 5.92 -38.01 -11.38
C ALA A 34 4.78 -37.40 -10.54
N ASP A 35 3.73 -38.20 -10.37
CA ASP A 35 2.68 -38.15 -9.33
C ASP A 35 2.39 -36.76 -8.72
N LEU A 36 1.49 -36.01 -9.35
CA LEU A 36 0.69 -35.02 -8.63
C LEU A 36 -0.50 -35.75 -7.99
N PRO A 37 -0.59 -35.87 -6.65
CA PRO A 37 -1.73 -36.52 -6.01
C PRO A 37 -3.03 -35.80 -6.36
N ALA A 38 -4.12 -36.56 -6.50
CA ALA A 38 -5.46 -36.06 -6.76
C ALA A 38 -5.78 -34.86 -5.85
N ARG A 39 -6.10 -33.70 -6.43
CA ARG A 39 -6.36 -32.43 -5.73
C ARG A 39 -7.66 -32.50 -4.93
N GLY A 40 -7.66 -33.17 -3.77
CA GLY A 40 -8.66 -32.93 -2.75
C GLY A 40 -8.42 -31.55 -2.15
N ALA A 41 -9.45 -30.69 -2.09
CA ALA A 41 -9.35 -29.41 -1.41
C ALA A 41 -9.09 -29.65 0.07
N GLU A 42 -7.99 -29.11 0.60
CA GLU A 42 -7.68 -29.16 2.03
C GLU A 42 -8.53 -28.10 2.73
N HIS A 43 -9.16 -28.45 3.86
CA HIS A 43 -10.01 -27.52 4.60
C HIS A 43 -9.25 -26.87 5.76
N TRP A 44 -9.47 -25.57 6.00
CA TRP A 44 -8.89 -24.85 7.12
C TRP A 44 -9.79 -24.92 8.36
N GLU A 45 -9.24 -25.36 9.48
CA GLU A 45 -9.97 -25.38 10.73
C GLU A 45 -10.00 -23.99 11.40
N GLY A 46 -11.21 -23.46 11.55
CA GLY A 46 -11.50 -22.22 12.28
C GLY A 46 -11.42 -20.96 11.43
N ALA A 47 -11.23 -19.81 12.08
CA ALA A 47 -11.28 -18.52 11.41
C ALA A 47 -10.13 -18.34 10.39
N VAL A 48 -10.46 -17.70 9.27
CA VAL A 48 -9.52 -17.28 8.22
C VAL A 48 -8.42 -16.42 8.85
N PRO A 49 -7.13 -16.72 8.62
CA PRO A 49 -6.03 -15.90 9.15
C PRO A 49 -6.08 -14.51 8.50
N ARG A 50 -5.87 -13.46 9.31
CA ARG A 50 -5.85 -12.06 8.83
C ARG A 50 -4.43 -11.48 8.76
N THR A 51 -3.51 -12.02 9.55
CA THR A 51 -2.14 -11.50 9.68
C THR A 51 -1.11 -12.60 9.41
N LEU A 52 0.09 -12.21 8.98
CA LEU A 52 1.20 -13.12 8.69
C LEU A 52 1.82 -13.74 9.95
N ASP A 53 1.48 -13.22 11.13
CA ASP A 53 1.93 -13.72 12.44
C ASP A 53 0.98 -14.76 13.03
N ASP A 54 -0.09 -15.15 12.31
CA ASP A 54 -0.93 -16.26 12.72
C ASP A 54 -0.08 -17.55 12.87
N PRO A 55 -0.02 -18.15 14.06
CA PRO A 55 0.89 -19.26 14.36
C PRO A 55 0.54 -20.54 13.60
N ARG A 56 -0.66 -20.61 12.99
CA ARG A 56 -1.11 -21.74 12.16
C ARG A 56 -0.51 -21.67 10.75
N LEU A 57 0.01 -20.51 10.33
CA LEU A 57 0.66 -20.37 9.03
C LEU A 57 2.01 -21.08 9.03
N LYS A 58 2.21 -21.93 8.01
CA LYS A 58 3.49 -22.60 7.78
C LYS A 58 4.44 -21.68 7.01
N ALA A 59 5.70 -22.07 6.95
CA ALA A 59 6.72 -21.45 6.13
C ALA A 59 7.26 -22.49 5.14
N LEU A 60 7.47 -22.09 3.89
CA LEU A 60 8.04 -22.95 2.85
C LEU A 60 9.29 -22.28 2.27
N PRO A 61 10.36 -23.03 1.93
CA PRO A 61 11.50 -22.47 1.22
C PRO A 61 11.05 -21.78 -0.07
N TYR A 62 11.53 -20.57 -0.29
CA TYR A 62 11.17 -19.81 -1.48
C TYR A 62 11.77 -20.47 -2.73
N ARG A 63 10.98 -20.49 -3.80
CA ARG A 63 11.42 -20.82 -5.15
C ARG A 63 10.58 -20.06 -6.16
N SER A 64 11.17 -19.74 -7.31
CA SER A 64 10.40 -19.18 -8.42
C SER A 64 9.33 -20.19 -8.88
N ARG A 65 8.11 -19.69 -9.07
CA ARG A 65 6.97 -20.43 -9.67
C ARG A 65 6.70 -19.96 -11.10
N ARG A 66 7.72 -19.45 -11.80
CA ARG A 66 7.59 -19.04 -13.21
C ARG A 66 7.22 -20.29 -14.04
N GLY A 67 6.22 -20.16 -14.92
CA GLY A 67 5.72 -21.28 -15.73
C GLY A 67 4.66 -22.15 -15.05
N GLU A 68 4.45 -22.02 -13.74
CA GLU A 68 3.38 -22.75 -13.05
C GLU A 68 2.02 -22.08 -13.23
N LEU A 69 0.98 -22.90 -13.41
CA LEU A 69 -0.42 -22.49 -13.30
C LEU A 69 -0.71 -22.01 -11.87
N LYS A 70 -1.30 -20.82 -11.75
CA LYS A 70 -1.72 -20.22 -10.48
C LYS A 70 -3.21 -19.91 -10.57
N VAL A 71 -3.96 -20.32 -9.56
CA VAL A 71 -5.44 -20.24 -9.57
C VAL A 71 -6.00 -19.07 -8.77
N ALA A 72 -5.17 -18.39 -7.99
CA ALA A 72 -5.55 -17.18 -7.27
C ALA A 72 -5.82 -16.03 -8.26
N VAL A 73 -6.54 -15.00 -7.82
CA VAL A 73 -6.89 -13.85 -8.68
C VAL A 73 -6.36 -12.56 -8.05
N HIS A 74 -5.95 -11.64 -8.90
CA HIS A 74 -5.50 -10.32 -8.48
C HIS A 74 -6.55 -9.25 -8.83
N TRP A 75 -6.94 -8.45 -7.83
CA TRP A 75 -7.77 -7.26 -8.01
C TRP A 75 -7.11 -6.05 -7.34
N GLY A 76 -6.48 -5.18 -8.13
CA GLY A 76 -5.66 -4.07 -7.65
C GLY A 76 -6.36 -3.15 -6.64
N GLN A 77 -7.48 -2.54 -7.01
CA GLN A 77 -8.24 -1.62 -6.15
C GLN A 77 -8.93 -2.35 -4.98
N ARG A 78 -9.48 -3.55 -5.23
CA ARG A 78 -10.11 -4.37 -4.18
C ARG A 78 -9.10 -4.78 -3.09
N LYS A 79 -7.87 -5.12 -3.48
CA LYS A 79 -6.76 -5.38 -2.54
C LYS A 79 -6.49 -4.20 -1.61
N LEU A 80 -6.47 -2.98 -2.14
CA LEU A 80 -6.27 -1.77 -1.33
C LEU A 80 -7.42 -1.61 -0.33
N LEU A 81 -8.65 -1.62 -0.85
CA LEU A 81 -9.88 -1.49 -0.07
C LEU A 81 -9.94 -2.45 1.12
N MET A 82 -9.59 -3.73 0.94
CA MET A 82 -9.64 -4.73 2.03
C MET A 82 -8.71 -4.39 3.20
N SER A 83 -7.50 -3.89 2.92
CA SER A 83 -6.56 -3.50 3.98
C SER A 83 -6.92 -2.19 4.66
N GLU A 84 -7.52 -1.26 3.90
CA GLU A 84 -7.99 0.03 4.41
C GLU A 84 -9.19 -0.15 5.34
N ILE A 85 -10.16 -0.99 4.98
CA ILE A 85 -11.28 -1.33 5.87
C ILE A 85 -10.74 -1.94 7.17
N GLN A 86 -9.80 -2.89 7.09
CA GLN A 86 -9.23 -3.54 8.27
C GLN A 86 -8.59 -2.55 9.24
N VAL A 87 -7.81 -1.58 8.78
CA VAL A 87 -7.20 -0.58 9.68
C VAL A 87 -8.21 0.41 10.25
N MET A 88 -9.32 0.66 9.54
CA MET A 88 -10.39 1.52 10.02
C MET A 88 -11.25 0.84 11.10
N LEU A 89 -11.17 -0.49 11.23
CA LEU A 89 -11.89 -1.27 12.23
C LEU A 89 -11.04 -1.59 13.49
N PRO A 90 -11.69 -2.01 14.60
CA PRO A 90 -10.98 -2.54 15.74
C PRO A 90 -10.12 -3.76 15.36
N PRO A 91 -8.92 -3.91 15.95
CA PRO A 91 -8.43 -3.18 17.11
C PRO A 91 -7.65 -1.89 16.80
N TYR A 92 -7.54 -1.46 15.54
CA TYR A 92 -6.63 -0.36 15.14
C TYR A 92 -7.28 1.01 15.29
N ALA A 93 -8.36 1.25 14.55
CA ALA A 93 -9.24 2.39 14.72
C ALA A 93 -10.59 1.93 15.30
N ASP A 94 -11.42 2.89 15.72
CA ASP A 94 -12.65 2.57 16.44
C ASP A 94 -13.84 2.26 15.51
N GLY A 95 -13.61 2.06 14.21
CA GLY A 95 -14.68 1.93 13.22
C GLY A 95 -15.61 3.14 13.26
N PHE A 96 -16.87 2.88 13.62
CA PHE A 96 -17.92 3.89 13.77
C PHE A 96 -17.89 4.62 15.12
N GLY A 97 -16.93 4.33 16.01
CA GLY A 97 -16.83 4.92 17.35
C GLY A 97 -16.18 6.31 17.38
N LYS A 98 -15.27 6.62 16.46
CA LYS A 98 -14.55 7.91 16.41
C LYS A 98 -14.45 8.48 15.00
N ARG A 99 -14.34 9.81 14.94
CA ARG A 99 -13.96 10.53 13.72
C ARG A 99 -12.44 10.63 13.66
N TYR A 100 -11.89 10.34 12.49
CA TYR A 100 -10.46 10.48 12.22
C TYR A 100 -10.23 11.51 11.12
N HIS A 101 -9.12 12.22 11.21
CA HIS A 101 -8.50 12.84 10.05
C HIS A 101 -7.60 11.79 9.39
N ILE A 102 -7.83 11.51 8.11
CA ILE A 102 -7.11 10.48 7.37
C ILE A 102 -6.16 11.20 6.41
N VAL A 103 -4.87 10.95 6.56
CA VAL A 103 -3.84 11.43 5.63
C VAL A 103 -3.40 10.23 4.81
N TYR A 104 -3.67 10.25 3.51
CA TYR A 104 -3.34 9.16 2.59
C TYR A 104 -2.28 9.64 1.59
N VAL A 105 -1.08 9.09 1.71
CA VAL A 105 0.08 9.36 0.84
C VAL A 105 0.22 8.28 -0.23
N GLY A 106 0.50 8.65 -1.48
CA GLY A 106 0.51 7.70 -2.58
C GLY A 106 -0.92 7.26 -2.94
N SER A 107 -1.83 8.23 -3.00
CA SER A 107 -3.28 8.01 -3.06
C SER A 107 -3.87 8.10 -4.46
N ALA A 108 -3.13 8.58 -5.47
CA ALA A 108 -3.65 8.67 -6.83
C ALA A 108 -3.70 7.27 -7.52
N PRO A 109 -4.68 7.02 -8.41
CA PRO A 109 -5.79 7.91 -8.77
C PRO A 109 -6.92 7.95 -7.73
N GLY A 110 -6.94 7.02 -6.77
CA GLY A 110 -7.83 7.08 -5.60
C GLY A 110 -9.32 6.80 -5.88
N SER A 111 -9.65 6.20 -7.03
CA SER A 111 -11.04 6.01 -7.49
C SER A 111 -11.96 5.26 -6.52
N HIS A 112 -11.41 4.42 -5.63
CA HIS A 112 -12.18 3.64 -4.65
C HIS A 112 -12.44 4.41 -3.34
N LEU A 113 -11.74 5.52 -3.09
CA LEU A 113 -11.78 6.23 -1.82
C LEU A 113 -13.16 6.86 -1.50
N PRO A 114 -13.94 7.40 -2.45
CA PRO A 114 -15.30 7.86 -2.17
C PRO A 114 -16.23 6.73 -1.73
N TYR A 115 -16.03 5.52 -2.26
CA TYR A 115 -16.77 4.33 -1.81
C TYR A 115 -16.39 3.97 -0.38
N LEU A 116 -15.08 3.95 -0.07
CA LEU A 116 -14.59 3.70 1.28
C LEU A 116 -15.13 4.73 2.29
N ASP A 117 -15.10 6.04 1.99
CA ASP A 117 -15.70 7.06 2.88
C ASP A 117 -17.20 6.82 3.07
N GLY A 118 -17.90 6.39 2.02
CA GLY A 118 -19.32 6.01 2.07
C GLY A 118 -19.61 4.85 3.02
N LEU A 119 -18.73 3.84 3.10
CA LEU A 119 -18.88 2.70 4.01
C LEU A 119 -18.86 3.11 5.50
N PHE A 120 -18.20 4.23 5.81
CA PHE A 120 -18.07 4.76 7.15
C PHE A 120 -18.94 6.02 7.37
N ASP A 121 -20.12 6.05 6.73
CA ASP A 121 -21.11 7.13 6.81
C ASP A 121 -20.55 8.54 6.53
N ARG A 122 -19.49 8.63 5.70
CA ARG A 122 -18.81 9.90 5.42
C ARG A 122 -18.37 10.63 6.69
N ARG A 123 -18.03 9.89 7.73
CA ARG A 123 -17.67 10.43 9.05
C ARG A 123 -16.30 11.08 9.05
N HIS A 124 -15.36 10.51 8.31
CA HIS A 124 -13.96 10.91 8.35
C HIS A 124 -13.71 12.17 7.51
N THR A 125 -12.54 12.77 7.68
CA THR A 125 -12.03 13.80 6.76
C THR A 125 -10.76 13.28 6.15
N TRP A 126 -10.52 13.59 4.88
CA TRP A 126 -9.42 13.02 4.12
C TRP A 126 -8.54 14.12 3.56
N GLN A 127 -7.24 13.88 3.61
CA GLN A 127 -6.24 14.63 2.90
C GLN A 127 -5.43 13.64 2.05
N LEU A 128 -5.68 13.68 0.76
CA LEU A 128 -5.06 12.81 -0.24
C LEU A 128 -3.88 13.54 -0.85
N VAL A 129 -2.71 12.91 -0.81
CA VAL A 129 -1.47 13.50 -1.30
C VAL A 129 -0.81 12.55 -2.28
N ASP A 130 -0.57 13.04 -3.49
CA ASP A 130 0.10 12.31 -4.56
C ASP A 130 0.52 13.28 -5.68
N PRO A 131 1.71 13.12 -6.30
CA PRO A 131 2.10 13.90 -7.47
C PRO A 131 1.34 13.52 -8.76
N GLY A 132 0.69 12.35 -8.80
CA GLY A 132 -0.03 11.84 -9.95
C GLY A 132 -1.45 12.38 -10.10
N GLU A 133 -2.07 12.06 -11.24
CA GLU A 133 -3.43 12.52 -11.57
C GLU A 133 -4.48 11.79 -10.73
N PHE A 134 -5.33 12.57 -10.06
CA PHE A 134 -6.44 12.07 -9.26
C PHE A 134 -7.70 11.86 -10.10
N ASP A 135 -8.46 10.82 -9.78
CA ASP A 135 -9.75 10.57 -10.42
C ASP A 135 -10.73 11.73 -10.15
N PRO A 136 -11.53 12.18 -11.14
CA PRO A 136 -12.53 13.23 -10.94
C PRO A 136 -13.50 12.94 -9.78
N CYS A 137 -13.75 11.67 -9.44
CA CYS A 137 -14.64 11.29 -8.35
C CYS A 137 -14.13 11.73 -6.96
N VAL A 138 -12.82 11.92 -6.78
CA VAL A 138 -12.26 12.42 -5.51
C VAL A 138 -12.21 13.94 -5.44
N GLN A 139 -12.04 14.63 -6.57
CA GLN A 139 -11.85 16.10 -6.62
C GLN A 139 -13.11 16.88 -6.20
N GLY A 140 -14.30 16.29 -6.36
CA GLY A 140 -15.58 16.90 -5.98
C GLY A 140 -16.15 16.40 -4.64
N HIS A 141 -15.45 15.53 -3.92
CA HIS A 141 -16.00 14.88 -2.74
C HIS A 141 -15.88 15.77 -1.48
N PRO A 142 -16.97 16.04 -0.72
CA PRO A 142 -17.01 17.10 0.29
C PRO A 142 -16.08 16.90 1.50
N ASN A 143 -15.74 15.65 1.82
CA ASN A 143 -14.83 15.33 2.91
C ASN A 143 -13.36 15.15 2.49
N ILE A 144 -13.09 15.28 1.19
CA ILE A 144 -11.78 14.98 0.61
C ILE A 144 -11.13 16.27 0.17
N ARG A 145 -9.95 16.54 0.73
CA ARG A 145 -9.00 17.51 0.21
C ARG A 145 -7.93 16.76 -0.59
N VAL A 146 -7.61 17.26 -1.77
CA VAL A 146 -6.54 16.74 -2.62
C VAL A 146 -5.38 17.74 -2.64
N ASP A 147 -4.17 17.27 -2.37
CA ASP A 147 -2.92 18.01 -2.55
C ASP A 147 -2.08 17.28 -3.63
N ASN A 148 -2.03 17.84 -4.85
CA ASN A 148 -1.33 17.21 -5.96
C ASN A 148 0.18 17.54 -5.96
N CYS A 149 0.91 16.92 -5.03
CA CYS A 149 2.35 17.11 -4.86
C CYS A 149 3.04 15.85 -4.30
N PHE A 150 4.37 15.85 -4.32
CA PHE A 150 5.15 14.89 -3.57
C PHE A 150 4.95 15.06 -2.06
N PHE A 151 5.06 13.96 -1.31
CA PHE A 151 4.98 13.97 0.14
C PHE A 151 6.39 13.83 0.72
N ASP A 152 6.91 14.90 1.32
CA ASP A 152 8.24 14.96 1.95
C ASP A 152 8.14 15.20 3.47
N ASN A 153 9.26 15.31 4.18
CA ASN A 153 9.23 15.56 5.62
C ASN A 153 8.63 16.92 5.95
N ALA A 154 8.86 17.94 5.12
CA ALA A 154 8.26 19.27 5.31
C ALA A 154 6.72 19.19 5.28
N PHE A 155 6.15 18.42 4.36
CA PHE A 155 4.72 18.15 4.34
C PHE A 155 4.26 17.38 5.59
N ALA A 156 5.01 16.36 6.01
CA ALA A 156 4.71 15.60 7.23
C ALA A 156 4.69 16.52 8.48
N TYR A 157 5.63 17.45 8.61
CA TYR A 157 5.64 18.43 9.69
C TYR A 157 4.49 19.43 9.58
N ARG A 158 4.11 19.86 8.37
CA ARG A 158 2.92 20.69 8.18
C ARG A 158 1.66 20.00 8.70
N ILE A 159 1.50 18.70 8.43
CA ILE A 159 0.39 17.91 9.01
C ILE A 159 0.46 17.91 10.54
N ALA A 160 1.65 17.73 11.12
CA ALA A 160 1.83 17.79 12.56
C ALA A 160 1.47 19.16 13.16
N VAL A 161 1.86 20.26 12.50
CA VAL A 161 1.50 21.64 12.87
C VAL A 161 -0.01 21.84 12.79
N GLU A 162 -0.66 21.46 11.69
CA GLU A 162 -2.12 21.59 11.51
C GLU A 162 -2.89 20.80 12.56
N ARG A 163 -2.42 19.59 12.87
CA ARG A 163 -2.99 18.74 13.92
C ARG A 163 -2.82 19.37 15.30
N LEU A 164 -1.63 19.89 15.60
CA LEU A 164 -1.34 20.60 16.85
C LEU A 164 -2.16 21.89 16.96
N ALA A 165 -2.36 22.63 15.86
CA ALA A 165 -3.15 23.86 15.84
C ALA A 165 -4.62 23.60 16.21
N ARG A 166 -5.19 22.47 15.80
CA ARG A 166 -6.54 22.05 16.20
C ARG A 166 -6.66 21.76 17.70
N ALA A 167 -5.57 21.34 18.34
CA ALA A 167 -5.55 20.95 19.75
C ALA A 167 -5.06 22.07 20.70
N LEU A 168 -4.03 22.82 20.28
CA LEU A 168 -3.21 23.75 21.07
C LEU A 168 -2.62 24.86 20.14
N PRO A 169 -3.44 25.84 19.68
CA PRO A 169 -3.03 26.83 18.66
C PRO A 169 -1.75 27.61 18.98
N ALA A 170 -1.58 28.07 20.22
CA ALA A 170 -0.41 28.85 20.61
C ALA A 170 0.90 28.04 20.53
N LEU A 171 0.85 26.76 20.90
CA LEU A 171 2.01 25.87 20.81
C LEU A 171 2.28 25.45 19.36
N ALA A 172 1.24 25.38 18.53
CA ALA A 172 1.40 25.12 17.10
C ALA A 172 2.23 26.22 16.41
N ALA A 173 1.97 27.49 16.74
CA ALA A 173 2.75 28.61 16.20
C ALA A 173 4.24 28.52 16.58
N VAL A 174 4.56 28.14 17.83
CA VAL A 174 5.95 27.93 18.28
C VAL A 174 6.58 26.76 17.53
N PHE A 175 5.85 25.65 17.40
CA PHE A 175 6.32 24.46 16.70
C PHE A 175 6.56 24.73 15.21
N GLU A 176 5.68 25.48 14.55
CA GLU A 176 5.78 25.87 13.15
C GLU A 176 7.05 26.69 12.87
N VAL A 177 7.34 27.68 13.71
CA VAL A 177 8.57 28.49 13.59
C VAL A 177 9.82 27.63 13.75
N ALA A 178 9.83 26.73 14.75
CA ALA A 178 10.97 25.84 14.97
C ALA A 178 11.19 24.86 13.81
N VAL A 179 10.12 24.30 13.24
CA VAL A 179 10.18 23.46 12.05
C VAL A 179 10.70 24.25 10.85
N ALA A 180 10.23 25.47 10.63
CA ALA A 180 10.66 26.30 9.50
C ALA A 180 12.15 26.66 9.58
N ASP A 181 12.65 26.99 10.77
CA ASP A 181 14.07 27.28 10.99
C ASP A 181 14.94 26.02 10.76
N ALA A 182 14.53 24.87 11.31
CA ALA A 182 15.24 23.60 11.12
C ALA A 182 15.22 23.13 9.65
N ASP A 183 14.09 23.30 8.94
CA ASP A 183 14.00 22.94 7.52
C ASP A 183 14.91 23.81 6.64
N ALA A 184 15.01 25.11 6.96
CA ALA A 184 15.89 26.04 6.25
C ALA A 184 17.38 25.72 6.44
N GLN A 185 17.75 25.09 7.56
CA GLN A 185 19.11 24.65 7.88
C GLN A 185 19.42 23.24 7.36
N CYS A 186 18.43 22.52 6.81
CA CYS A 186 18.60 21.16 6.34
C CYS A 186 19.37 21.11 5.01
N GLU A 187 20.54 20.48 5.01
CA GLU A 187 21.40 20.30 3.82
C GLU A 187 21.09 19.02 3.03
N ALA A 188 20.09 18.24 3.45
CA ALA A 188 19.75 16.98 2.78
C ALA A 188 19.32 17.22 1.31
N PRO A 189 19.79 16.42 0.34
CA PRO A 189 19.42 16.59 -1.06
C PRO A 189 17.93 16.27 -1.27
N ARG A 190 17.21 17.17 -1.96
CA ARG A 190 15.77 17.06 -2.25
C ARG A 190 15.46 17.11 -3.76
N PRO A 191 15.98 16.16 -4.55
CA PRO A 191 15.89 16.19 -6.02
C PRO A 191 14.44 16.20 -6.55
N TRP A 192 13.50 15.61 -5.82
CA TRP A 192 12.07 15.57 -6.17
C TRP A 192 11.41 16.94 -6.25
N ARG A 193 11.94 17.96 -5.55
CA ARG A 193 11.37 19.33 -5.58
C ARG A 193 11.46 19.99 -6.96
N GLN A 194 12.27 19.43 -7.86
CA GLN A 194 12.44 19.92 -9.24
C GLN A 194 11.51 19.23 -10.24
N LEU A 195 10.74 18.22 -9.81
CA LEU A 195 9.85 17.46 -10.69
C LEU A 195 8.48 18.14 -10.81
N ALA A 196 7.96 18.18 -12.04
CA ALA A 196 6.61 18.67 -12.31
C ALA A 196 5.54 17.67 -11.82
N THR A 197 4.43 18.18 -11.30
CA THR A 197 3.26 17.39 -10.88
C THR A 197 2.21 17.32 -11.99
N GLY A 198 1.24 16.41 -11.89
CA GLY A 198 0.03 16.41 -12.73
C GLY A 198 0.07 15.55 -14.00
N ASP A 199 1.25 15.19 -14.53
CA ASP A 199 1.41 14.28 -15.69
C ASP A 199 2.23 13.02 -15.38
N LEU A 200 2.77 12.93 -14.16
CA LEU A 200 3.45 11.74 -13.71
C LEU A 200 2.39 10.72 -13.32
N ASP A 201 2.12 9.73 -14.18
CA ASP A 201 1.49 8.49 -13.71
C ASP A 201 2.51 7.82 -12.78
N ALA A 202 2.57 8.29 -11.53
CA ALA A 202 3.59 7.95 -10.56
C ALA A 202 3.59 6.44 -10.22
N ALA A 203 2.48 5.77 -10.55
CA ALA A 203 2.30 4.34 -10.41
C ALA A 203 2.66 3.53 -11.67
N ARG A 204 2.85 4.16 -12.85
CA ARG A 204 2.93 3.42 -14.14
C ARG A 204 3.89 3.99 -15.19
N THR A 205 4.49 5.15 -15.00
CA THR A 205 5.49 5.68 -15.93
C THR A 205 6.86 5.06 -15.65
N SER A 206 7.57 4.71 -16.73
CA SER A 206 8.91 4.10 -16.72
C SER A 206 10.04 5.04 -16.24
N LEU A 207 9.69 6.16 -15.60
CA LEU A 207 10.62 7.14 -15.09
C LEU A 207 10.86 6.86 -13.60
N ALA A 208 12.11 6.66 -13.24
CA ALA A 208 12.53 6.50 -11.86
C ALA A 208 12.16 7.77 -11.08
N ILE A 209 11.13 7.69 -10.23
CA ILE A 209 10.85 8.73 -9.26
C ILE A 209 11.99 8.68 -8.22
N PRO A 210 12.68 9.79 -7.95
CA PRO A 210 13.72 9.83 -6.94
C PRO A 210 13.14 9.49 -5.56
N THR A 211 13.97 8.87 -4.73
CA THR A 211 13.63 8.59 -3.33
C THR A 211 13.22 9.86 -2.59
N MET A 212 12.26 9.74 -1.68
CA MET A 212 11.81 10.79 -0.75
C MET A 212 12.35 10.58 0.67
N ALA A 213 13.26 9.61 0.85
CA ALA A 213 13.83 9.31 2.15
C ALA A 213 14.81 10.41 2.55
N GLU A 214 14.48 11.14 3.60
CA GLU A 214 15.34 12.15 4.21
C GLU A 214 15.30 12.01 5.74
N PRO A 215 16.37 12.39 6.45
CA PRO A 215 16.39 12.35 7.91
C PRO A 215 15.33 13.29 8.50
N GLU A 216 14.91 13.02 9.74
CA GLU A 216 14.09 14.01 10.45
C GLU A 216 14.87 15.28 10.74
N LEU A 217 14.13 16.38 10.83
CA LEU A 217 14.69 17.67 11.25
C LEU A 217 15.16 17.56 12.70
N ASP A 218 16.32 18.15 12.97
CA ASP A 218 16.81 18.32 14.33
C ASP A 218 16.05 19.47 15.00
N LEU A 219 15.07 19.12 15.83
CA LEU A 219 14.24 20.09 16.53
C LEU A 219 14.74 20.28 17.97
N PRO A 220 14.61 21.50 18.54
CA PRO A 220 14.90 21.74 19.94
C PRO A 220 14.23 20.73 20.88
N VAL A 221 14.97 20.30 21.91
CA VAL A 221 14.54 19.28 22.87
C VAL A 221 13.17 19.61 23.45
N GLY A 222 12.26 18.62 23.42
CA GLY A 222 10.93 18.72 24.01
C GLY A 222 9.85 19.24 23.06
N LEU A 223 10.21 19.83 21.92
CA LEU A 223 9.22 20.18 20.89
C LEU A 223 8.65 18.95 20.20
N ASP A 224 9.38 17.84 20.18
CA ASP A 224 8.87 16.55 19.72
C ASP A 224 7.69 16.04 20.56
N LEU A 225 7.62 16.40 21.84
CA LEU A 225 6.51 16.02 22.73
C LEU A 225 5.19 16.71 22.37
N LEU A 226 5.23 17.85 21.67
CA LEU A 226 4.03 18.56 21.25
C LEU A 226 3.21 17.73 20.26
N ARG A 227 3.87 16.94 19.42
CA ARG A 227 3.22 15.99 18.49
C ARG A 227 2.38 14.97 19.25
N ARG A 228 2.92 14.42 20.34
CA ARG A 228 2.24 13.47 21.22
C ARG A 228 1.04 14.11 21.92
N ALA A 229 1.18 15.34 22.40
CA ALA A 229 0.07 16.07 23.04
C ALA A 229 -1.10 16.33 22.07
N ALA A 230 -0.79 16.59 20.78
CA ALA A 230 -1.82 16.69 19.74
C ALA A 230 -2.45 15.33 19.42
N ALA A 231 -1.68 14.24 19.53
CA ALA A 231 -2.11 12.92 19.10
C ALA A 231 -3.34 12.40 19.84
N ASP A 232 -3.42 12.66 21.14
CA ASP A 232 -4.53 12.26 22.00
C ASP A 232 -5.81 13.07 21.76
N ARG A 233 -5.70 14.29 21.24
CA ARG A 233 -6.80 15.26 21.13
C ARG A 233 -7.40 15.36 19.72
N ALA A 234 -6.61 15.03 18.71
CA ALA A 234 -7.01 15.06 17.31
C ALA A 234 -6.63 13.72 16.65
N PRO A 235 -7.51 12.71 16.67
CA PRO A 235 -7.21 11.39 16.13
C PRO A 235 -6.88 11.46 14.63
N LEU A 236 -5.76 10.84 14.26
CA LEU A 236 -5.28 10.79 12.88
C LEU A 236 -4.98 9.34 12.50
N LEU A 237 -5.46 8.91 11.34
CA LEU A 237 -5.07 7.65 10.70
C LEU A 237 -4.16 8.00 9.51
N PHE A 238 -2.95 7.46 9.51
CA PHE A 238 -1.99 7.67 8.43
C PHE A 238 -1.96 6.46 7.50
N VAL A 239 -2.15 6.67 6.20
CA VAL A 239 -2.09 5.59 5.21
C VAL A 239 -0.99 5.93 4.20
N SER A 240 -0.13 4.97 3.89
CA SER A 240 0.90 5.11 2.88
C SER A 240 0.85 3.97 1.86
N ASP A 241 0.71 4.33 0.59
CA ASP A 241 1.00 3.46 -0.55
C ASP A 241 2.05 4.08 -1.48
N VAL A 242 2.99 4.83 -0.92
CA VAL A 242 4.07 5.44 -1.70
C VAL A 242 4.88 4.38 -2.46
N ARG A 243 5.25 4.74 -3.69
CA ARG A 243 6.15 3.96 -4.54
C ARG A 243 7.08 4.92 -5.26
N SER A 244 8.37 4.67 -5.11
CA SER A 244 9.39 5.17 -6.02
C SER A 244 9.84 3.99 -6.90
N GLY A 245 9.70 4.18 -8.21
CA GLY A 245 10.20 3.24 -9.20
C GLY A 245 9.34 2.02 -9.55
N THR A 246 9.70 1.35 -10.65
CA THR A 246 9.03 0.17 -11.21
C THR A 246 9.81 -1.10 -10.89
N ALA A 247 9.10 -2.24 -10.88
CA ALA A 247 9.68 -3.55 -10.58
C ALA A 247 10.79 -3.99 -11.57
N ASP A 248 10.79 -3.42 -12.77
CA ASP A 248 11.76 -3.73 -13.83
C ASP A 248 13.08 -2.97 -13.68
N MET A 249 13.23 -2.10 -12.67
CA MET A 249 14.46 -1.36 -12.45
C MET A 249 15.55 -2.20 -11.75
N PRO A 250 16.83 -2.08 -12.17
CA PRO A 250 17.93 -2.83 -11.58
C PRO A 250 18.13 -2.62 -10.07
N ASN A 251 17.75 -1.44 -9.55
CA ASN A 251 17.89 -1.04 -8.15
C ASN A 251 16.56 -1.06 -7.38
N PHE A 252 15.58 -1.85 -7.84
CA PHE A 252 14.23 -1.91 -7.24
C PHE A 252 14.27 -2.11 -5.71
N SER A 253 15.10 -3.01 -5.21
CA SER A 253 15.15 -3.33 -3.78
C SER A 253 15.74 -2.21 -2.92
N ALA A 254 16.61 -1.37 -3.49
CA ALA A 254 17.06 -0.14 -2.83
C ALA A 254 15.91 0.86 -2.69
N HIS A 255 15.12 1.05 -3.76
CA HIS A 255 13.91 1.87 -3.71
C HIS A 255 12.88 1.34 -2.72
N VAL A 256 12.74 0.02 -2.57
CA VAL A 256 11.89 -0.57 -1.54
C VAL A 256 12.33 -0.14 -0.13
N VAL A 257 13.63 -0.25 0.20
CA VAL A 257 14.18 0.17 1.49
C VAL A 257 13.99 1.67 1.73
N GLU A 258 14.23 2.48 0.70
CA GLU A 258 14.02 3.93 0.73
C GLU A 258 12.56 4.32 1.00
N ASN A 259 11.61 3.74 0.27
CA ASN A 259 10.18 3.99 0.47
C ASN A 259 9.71 3.57 1.87
N MET A 260 10.21 2.43 2.35
CA MET A 260 9.94 1.96 3.71
C MET A 260 10.50 2.94 4.75
N THR A 261 11.74 3.38 4.59
CA THR A 261 12.36 4.37 5.47
C THR A 261 11.57 5.68 5.49
N ALA A 262 11.22 6.22 4.32
CA ALA A 262 10.48 7.48 4.20
C ALA A 262 9.12 7.41 4.91
N GLN A 263 8.29 6.39 4.62
CA GLN A 263 6.97 6.28 5.24
C GLN A 263 7.03 6.04 6.76
N ALA A 264 8.06 5.36 7.26
CA ALA A 264 8.25 5.17 8.70
C ALA A 264 8.65 6.49 9.38
N THR A 265 9.51 7.28 8.74
CA THR A 265 9.85 8.65 9.17
C THR A 265 8.60 9.53 9.19
N TRP A 266 7.79 9.54 8.13
CA TRP A 266 6.55 10.33 8.10
C TRP A 266 5.58 9.94 9.20
N ALA A 267 5.41 8.64 9.44
CA ALA A 267 4.57 8.16 10.53
C ALA A 267 5.10 8.64 11.89
N ARG A 268 6.41 8.67 12.10
CA ARG A 268 7.03 9.21 13.33
C ARG A 268 6.86 10.73 13.46
N ILE A 269 6.99 11.49 12.38
CA ILE A 269 6.75 12.95 12.36
C ILE A 269 5.29 13.25 12.70
N ILE A 270 4.35 12.55 12.08
CA ILE A 270 2.90 12.82 12.22
C ILE A 270 2.35 12.30 13.56
N ASP A 271 2.96 11.25 14.11
CA ASP A 271 2.57 10.54 15.32
C ASP A 271 1.08 10.12 15.36
N PRO A 272 0.57 9.46 14.30
CA PRO A 272 -0.85 9.12 14.18
C PRO A 272 -1.34 8.16 15.27
N SER A 273 -2.65 8.13 15.49
CA SER A 273 -3.31 7.18 16.39
C SER A 273 -3.12 5.73 15.92
N CYS A 274 -3.13 5.54 14.60
CA CYS A 274 -2.77 4.30 13.92
C CYS A 274 -2.27 4.59 12.51
N ALA A 275 -1.54 3.66 11.91
CA ALA A 275 -1.06 3.77 10.55
C ALA A 275 -1.21 2.47 9.77
N LEU A 276 -1.45 2.59 8.47
CA LEU A 276 -1.41 1.52 7.49
C LEU A 276 -0.27 1.79 6.51
N LEU A 277 0.84 1.09 6.69
CA LEU A 277 2.04 1.27 5.91
C LEU A 277 2.14 0.21 4.83
N LYS A 278 2.65 0.60 3.66
CA LYS A 278 3.06 -0.33 2.63
C LYS A 278 4.20 -1.20 3.14
N TYR A 279 4.02 -2.51 3.19
CA TYR A 279 5.01 -3.42 3.74
C TYR A 279 5.50 -4.41 2.69
N ARG A 280 6.72 -4.19 2.17
CA ARG A 280 7.36 -5.13 1.25
C ARG A 280 8.84 -5.16 1.58
N LEU A 281 9.34 -6.26 2.11
CA LEU A 281 10.77 -6.40 2.36
C LEU A 281 11.52 -6.68 1.04
N PRO A 282 12.80 -6.25 0.92
CA PRO A 282 13.66 -6.68 -0.18
C PRO A 282 13.80 -8.21 -0.17
N TYR A 283 14.02 -8.82 -1.34
CA TYR A 283 14.24 -10.26 -1.38
C TYR A 283 15.59 -10.62 -0.78
N THR A 284 15.69 -11.80 -0.20
CA THR A 284 16.94 -12.25 0.44
C THR A 284 18.10 -12.47 -0.54
N THR A 285 17.80 -12.54 -1.84
CA THR A 285 18.79 -12.59 -2.92
C THR A 285 19.39 -11.23 -3.26
N ASP A 286 18.80 -10.13 -2.78
CA ASP A 286 19.24 -8.77 -3.07
C ASP A 286 20.26 -8.30 -2.02
N SER A 287 21.09 -7.31 -2.38
CA SER A 287 22.05 -6.70 -1.45
C SER A 287 21.42 -5.66 -0.52
N ALA A 288 20.19 -5.21 -0.80
CA ALA A 288 19.49 -4.21 -0.02
C ALA A 288 18.98 -4.82 1.29
N VAL A 289 19.31 -4.19 2.41
CA VAL A 289 18.93 -4.66 3.75
C VAL A 289 18.14 -3.56 4.46
N LEU A 290 17.09 -3.97 5.15
CA LEU A 290 16.37 -3.16 6.13
C LEU A 290 16.50 -3.89 7.46
N ASP A 291 17.08 -3.26 8.48
CA ASP A 291 17.34 -3.94 9.76
C ASP A 291 16.13 -3.87 10.70
N ASN A 292 15.48 -2.71 10.76
CA ASN A 292 14.39 -2.45 11.68
C ASN A 292 13.24 -1.72 10.99
N TYR A 293 12.03 -1.96 11.47
CA TYR A 293 10.83 -1.28 10.99
C TYR A 293 9.82 -1.10 12.13
N PRO A 294 8.83 -0.20 12.00
CA PRO A 294 7.72 -0.17 12.93
C PRO A 294 7.11 -1.56 13.17
N ARG A 295 6.87 -1.86 14.43
CA ARG A 295 6.14 -3.03 14.88
C ARG A 295 4.66 -2.81 14.63
N GLY A 296 4.00 -3.85 14.12
CA GLY A 296 2.57 -3.85 13.88
C GLY A 296 2.16 -5.22 13.37
N ASP A 297 0.89 -5.34 13.01
CA ASP A 297 0.34 -6.55 12.43
C ASP A 297 0.52 -6.50 10.91
N VAL A 298 1.21 -7.50 10.35
CA VAL A 298 1.38 -7.63 8.90
C VAL A 298 0.11 -8.27 8.32
N LEU A 299 -0.79 -7.45 7.80
CA LEU A 299 -2.05 -7.89 7.18
C LEU A 299 -1.79 -8.69 5.90
N LEU A 300 -2.48 -9.82 5.75
CA LEU A 300 -2.37 -10.66 4.55
C LEU A 300 -2.97 -9.95 3.32
N PRO A 301 -2.36 -10.10 2.13
CA PRO A 301 -2.76 -9.36 0.94
C PRO A 301 -3.94 -10.02 0.22
N VAL A 302 -5.14 -9.85 0.77
CA VAL A 302 -6.40 -10.30 0.15
C VAL A 302 -6.52 -9.71 -1.27
N TRP A 303 -6.76 -10.54 -2.28
CA TRP A 303 -6.73 -10.20 -3.71
C TRP A 303 -5.40 -9.66 -4.25
N GLY A 304 -4.30 -9.93 -3.53
CA GLY A 304 -2.96 -9.53 -3.91
C GLY A 304 -2.45 -10.22 -5.19
N PRO A 305 -1.39 -9.70 -5.84
CA PRO A 305 -0.76 -10.39 -6.95
C PRO A 305 -0.32 -11.81 -6.57
N LEU A 306 -0.30 -12.70 -7.57
CA LEU A 306 -0.16 -14.16 -7.39
C LEU A 306 1.06 -14.60 -6.59
N THR A 307 2.18 -13.86 -6.69
CA THR A 307 3.46 -14.19 -6.04
C THR A 307 3.97 -13.01 -5.21
N THR A 308 3.07 -12.15 -4.75
CA THR A 308 3.44 -10.94 -4.01
C THR A 308 4.04 -11.27 -2.64
N THR A 309 5.09 -10.54 -2.25
CA THR A 309 5.53 -10.43 -0.86
C THR A 309 5.10 -9.09 -0.23
N GLU A 310 4.46 -8.22 -1.01
CA GLU A 310 3.83 -6.99 -0.53
C GLU A 310 2.60 -7.32 0.31
N CYS A 311 2.61 -6.84 1.55
CA CYS A 311 1.54 -6.83 2.54
C CYS A 311 1.26 -5.38 2.95
N ARG A 312 0.40 -5.21 3.96
CA ARG A 312 0.28 -3.95 4.70
C ARG A 312 0.63 -4.15 6.15
N LEU A 313 1.31 -3.19 6.75
CA LEU A 313 1.58 -3.17 8.18
C LEU A 313 0.57 -2.22 8.85
N ALA A 314 -0.31 -2.78 9.67
CA ALA A 314 -1.19 -2.00 10.54
C ALA A 314 -0.51 -1.81 11.90
N THR A 315 -0.28 -0.56 12.31
CA THR A 315 0.40 -0.23 13.55
C THR A 315 -0.37 0.84 14.35
N LYS A 316 -0.14 0.88 15.66
CA LYS A 316 -0.78 1.82 16.60
C LYS A 316 0.20 2.92 17.00
N ALA A 317 -0.32 3.97 17.63
CA ALA A 317 0.46 5.07 18.20
C ALA A 317 1.63 4.60 19.08
N ALA A 318 2.62 5.49 19.25
CA ALA A 318 3.89 5.18 19.92
C ALA A 318 4.68 4.06 19.22
N PHE A 319 4.99 4.30 17.94
CA PHE A 319 5.77 3.43 17.04
C PHE A 319 6.94 2.78 17.76
N ARG A 320 6.79 1.50 18.09
CA ARG A 320 7.90 0.67 18.57
C ARG A 320 8.59 0.08 17.37
N TRP A 321 9.91 0.03 17.38
CA TRP A 321 10.69 -0.58 16.32
C TRP A 321 10.97 -2.05 16.65
N THR A 322 11.02 -2.89 15.63
CA THR A 322 11.41 -4.29 15.75
C THR A 322 12.36 -4.66 14.62
N ALA A 323 13.27 -5.59 14.90
CA ALA A 323 14.08 -6.21 13.87
C ALA A 323 13.17 -6.90 12.85
N VAL A 324 13.50 -6.77 11.57
CA VAL A 324 12.79 -7.47 10.49
C VAL A 324 13.58 -8.69 10.04
N ASP A 325 12.87 -9.77 9.71
CA ASP A 325 13.46 -10.98 9.13
C ASP A 325 12.88 -11.20 7.73
N ALA A 326 13.59 -10.68 6.72
CA ALA A 326 13.20 -10.80 5.32
C ALA A 326 13.07 -12.27 4.88
N SER A 327 13.92 -13.15 5.43
CA SER A 327 13.91 -14.58 5.10
C SER A 327 12.68 -15.29 5.66
N ALA A 328 12.31 -15.00 6.90
CA ALA A 328 11.08 -15.52 7.49
C ALA A 328 9.82 -14.99 6.77
N HIS A 329 9.79 -13.69 6.44
CA HIS A 329 8.70 -13.07 5.69
C HIS A 329 8.51 -13.72 4.32
N GLU A 330 9.60 -13.88 3.57
CA GLU A 330 9.62 -14.50 2.24
C GLU A 330 9.09 -15.94 2.28
N ARG A 331 9.55 -16.76 3.25
CA ARG A 331 9.10 -18.15 3.39
C ARG A 331 7.63 -18.29 3.78
N ARG A 332 7.12 -17.41 4.68
CA ARG A 332 5.71 -17.41 5.07
C ARG A 332 4.82 -16.95 3.90
N MET A 333 5.20 -15.87 3.23
CA MET A 333 4.46 -15.38 2.06
C MET A 333 4.48 -16.39 0.90
N PHE A 334 5.55 -17.17 0.76
CA PHE A 334 5.58 -18.25 -0.22
C PHE A 334 4.52 -19.33 0.09
N PHE A 335 4.39 -19.74 1.35
CA PHE A 335 3.32 -20.65 1.77
C PHE A 335 1.92 -20.05 1.54
N VAL A 336 1.71 -18.80 1.92
CA VAL A 336 0.43 -18.10 1.70
C VAL A 336 0.04 -18.15 0.23
N ASN A 337 0.94 -17.76 -0.67
CA ASN A 337 0.64 -17.71 -2.10
C ASN A 337 0.52 -19.09 -2.75
N ALA A 338 1.39 -20.05 -2.40
CA ALA A 338 1.44 -21.35 -3.08
C ALA A 338 0.49 -22.40 -2.51
N VAL A 339 0.03 -22.23 -1.28
CA VAL A 339 -0.83 -23.20 -0.59
C VAL A 339 -2.10 -22.53 -0.12
N LEU A 340 -2.02 -21.56 0.80
CA LEU A 340 -3.21 -20.99 1.45
C LEU A 340 -4.21 -20.43 0.45
N ARG A 341 -3.72 -19.64 -0.52
CA ARG A 341 -4.56 -18.95 -1.52
C ARG A 341 -5.06 -19.86 -2.64
N GLU A 342 -4.36 -20.96 -2.91
CA GLU A 342 -4.61 -21.77 -4.11
C GLU A 342 -5.26 -23.13 -3.80
N ARG A 343 -5.09 -23.66 -2.59
CA ARG A 343 -5.42 -25.06 -2.26
C ARG A 343 -6.33 -25.21 -1.04
N ILE A 344 -6.39 -24.19 -0.17
CA ILE A 344 -7.11 -24.27 1.10
C ILE A 344 -8.51 -23.65 0.96
N HIS A 345 -9.51 -24.37 1.46
CA HIS A 345 -10.90 -23.93 1.54
C HIS A 345 -11.27 -23.57 2.98
N PHE A 346 -12.18 -22.60 3.12
CA PHE A 346 -12.64 -22.06 4.38
C PHE A 346 -14.16 -22.05 4.41
N ASP A 347 -14.73 -22.42 5.56
CA ASP A 347 -16.14 -22.20 5.80
C ASP A 347 -16.43 -20.71 6.06
N HIS A 348 -17.53 -20.22 5.51
CA HIS A 348 -18.03 -18.87 5.76
C HIS A 348 -19.55 -18.83 5.66
N ALA A 349 -20.17 -17.81 6.26
CA ALA A 349 -21.62 -17.72 6.37
C ALA A 349 -22.36 -17.41 5.06
N LEU A 350 -21.65 -16.97 4.01
CA LEU A 350 -22.27 -16.63 2.74
C LEU A 350 -22.79 -17.89 2.03
N ALA A 351 -24.06 -17.88 1.64
CA ALA A 351 -24.64 -18.88 0.74
C ALA A 351 -23.88 -18.91 -0.61
N PRO A 352 -23.97 -20.01 -1.39
CA PRO A 352 -23.25 -20.11 -2.66
C PRO A 352 -23.41 -18.85 -3.53
N HIS A 353 -22.31 -18.14 -3.73
CA HIS A 353 -22.28 -16.87 -4.45
C HIS A 353 -21.46 -17.05 -5.74
N PRO A 354 -21.91 -16.51 -6.89
CA PRO A 354 -21.23 -16.72 -8.17
C PRO A 354 -19.81 -16.14 -8.22
N GLU A 355 -19.52 -15.14 -7.39
CA GLU A 355 -18.24 -14.42 -7.39
C GLU A 355 -17.40 -14.63 -6.12
N LEU A 356 -17.99 -15.19 -5.06
CA LEU A 356 -17.33 -15.40 -3.77
C LEU A 356 -17.45 -16.88 -3.41
N ASP A 357 -16.30 -17.55 -3.40
CA ASP A 357 -16.16 -18.98 -3.14
C ASP A 357 -15.49 -19.23 -1.77
N ASN A 358 -15.27 -20.50 -1.44
CA ASN A 358 -14.63 -20.89 -0.19
C ASN A 358 -13.10 -20.73 -0.19
N ARG A 359 -12.48 -20.13 -1.21
CA ARG A 359 -11.02 -19.94 -1.21
C ARG A 359 -10.62 -18.73 -0.37
N PHE A 360 -9.34 -18.67 0.00
CA PHE A 360 -8.81 -17.65 0.92
C PHE A 360 -9.27 -16.23 0.62
N ASP A 361 -9.10 -15.74 -0.61
CA ASP A 361 -9.34 -14.32 -0.92
C ASP A 361 -10.82 -13.95 -0.71
N SER A 362 -11.74 -14.80 -1.16
CA SER A 362 -13.19 -14.67 -0.95
C SER A 362 -13.58 -14.78 0.52
N ALA A 363 -13.08 -15.80 1.22
CA ALA A 363 -13.39 -16.04 2.62
C ALA A 363 -12.83 -14.95 3.54
N ALA A 364 -11.63 -14.45 3.25
CA ALA A 364 -11.01 -13.35 3.97
C ALA A 364 -11.78 -12.06 3.77
N GLU A 365 -12.25 -11.76 2.55
CA GLU A 365 -13.12 -10.62 2.30
C GLU A 365 -14.43 -10.71 3.10
N ILE A 366 -15.12 -11.85 3.04
CA ILE A 366 -16.36 -12.06 3.81
C ILE A 366 -16.11 -11.88 5.31
N ALA A 367 -14.94 -12.28 5.81
CA ALA A 367 -14.58 -12.12 7.20
C ALA A 367 -14.18 -10.69 7.58
N ILE A 368 -13.88 -9.80 6.61
CA ILE A 368 -13.53 -8.39 6.86
C ILE A 368 -14.80 -7.53 6.94
N TRP A 369 -15.81 -7.85 6.13
CA TRP A 369 -17.16 -7.29 6.24
C TRP A 369 -17.84 -7.74 7.54
#